data_AF-A0A9P5UMD2-F1
#
_entry.id   AF-A0A9P5UMD2-F1
#
_cell.length_a   1.000
_cell.length_b   1.000
_cell.length_c   1.000
_cell.angle_alpha   90.00
_cell.angle_beta   90.00
_cell.angle_gamma   90.00
#
_symmetry.space_group_name_H-M   'P 1'
#
loop_
_entity.id
_entity.type
_entity.pdbx_description
1 polymer ?
#
loop_
_entity_poly.entity_id
_entity_poly.type
_entity_poly.pdbx_seq_one_letter_code
_entity_poly.pdbx_strand_id
1 'polypeptide(L)'
;FGYVSLFSVIWPLTGLCAFINNWVELRSDAAKISYNARRPIPSRTDTIGPWLDNLQHIAWFSSLTNASILYLFHGTIDSADSSHSPRLGLGMLLFSLLVSEHAYMALRMVVGLILDSIPTKAELEVRKMEFGVKRSWLSRLGDAIGINSVGVNGLSKRAEAEIVDLSAQLENDFGFQAIR
;
A
#
# COMPACT_ATOMS: atom_id res chain seq x y z
N PHE A 1 14.03 -1.27 6.74
CA PHE A 1 13.48 -0.31 5.77
C PHE A 1 14.39 0.89 5.58
N GLY A 2 14.60 1.75 6.59
CA GLY A 2 15.39 2.98 6.44
C GLY A 2 16.78 2.81 5.83
N TYR A 3 17.59 1.84 6.29
CA TYR A 3 18.90 1.56 5.69
C TYR A 3 18.81 1.20 4.20
N VAL A 4 17.81 0.38 3.83
CA VAL A 4 17.57 -0.04 2.45
C VAL A 4 17.12 1.15 1.60
N SER A 5 16.19 1.96 2.07
CA SER A 5 15.67 3.09 1.29
C SER A 5 16.68 4.23 1.16
N LEU A 6 17.36 4.61 2.24
CA LEU A 6 18.23 5.79 2.27
C LEU A 6 19.63 5.55 1.69
N PHE A 7 20.17 4.33 1.79
CA PHE A 7 21.61 4.09 1.57
C PHE A 7 21.94 2.92 0.64
N SER A 8 20.94 2.20 0.10
CA SER A 8 21.21 1.11 -0.85
C SER A 8 21.92 1.57 -2.12
N VAL A 9 21.80 2.84 -2.50
CA VAL A 9 22.53 3.44 -3.62
C VAL A 9 24.05 3.37 -3.42
N ILE A 10 24.52 3.49 -2.17
CA ILE A 10 25.95 3.37 -1.83
C ILE A 10 26.35 1.90 -1.72
N TRP A 11 25.50 1.08 -1.09
CA TRP A 11 25.77 -0.34 -0.91
C TRP A 11 24.62 -1.21 -1.44
N PRO A 12 24.71 -1.67 -2.71
CA PRO A 12 23.61 -2.38 -3.36
C PRO A 12 23.20 -3.69 -2.68
N LEU A 13 24.11 -4.31 -1.91
CA LEU A 13 23.84 -5.57 -1.20
C LEU A 13 22.93 -5.39 0.03
N THR A 14 22.64 -4.14 0.44
CA THR A 14 21.78 -3.84 1.60
C THR A 14 20.45 -4.58 1.54
N GLY A 15 19.84 -4.67 0.35
CA GLY A 15 18.56 -5.36 0.16
C GLY A 15 18.64 -6.85 0.44
N LEU A 16 19.69 -7.53 -0.04
CA LEU A 16 19.90 -8.96 0.19
C LEU A 16 20.16 -9.25 1.67
N CYS A 17 21.00 -8.44 2.31
CA CYS A 17 21.27 -8.59 3.74
C CYS A 17 20.01 -8.36 4.58
N ALA A 18 19.18 -7.38 4.24
CA ALA A 18 17.90 -7.15 4.89
C ALA A 18 16.93 -8.33 4.69
N PHE A 19 16.91 -8.93 3.49
CA PHE A 19 16.09 -10.11 3.21
C PHE A 19 16.50 -11.32 4.08
N ILE A 20 17.79 -11.65 4.11
CA ILE A 20 18.32 -12.74 4.94
C ILE A 20 18.04 -12.46 6.42
N ASN A 21 18.26 -11.22 6.87
CA ASN A 21 17.97 -10.83 8.25
C ASN A 21 16.49 -11.02 8.59
N ASN A 22 15.56 -10.58 7.74
CA ASN A 22 14.13 -10.73 7.97
C ASN A 22 13.69 -12.21 8.00
N TRP A 23 14.34 -13.08 7.21
CA TRP A 23 14.08 -14.52 7.25
C TRP A 23 14.45 -15.14 8.61
N VAL A 24 15.63 -14.78 9.12
CA VAL A 24 16.08 -15.22 10.45
C VAL A 24 15.21 -14.61 11.54
N GLU A 25 14.87 -13.33 11.43
CA GLU A 25 14.09 -12.59 12.42
C GLU A 25 12.67 -13.13 12.57
N LEU A 26 12.02 -13.52 11.46
CA LEU A 26 10.70 -14.14 11.53
C LEU A 26 10.70 -15.42 12.38
N ARG A 27 11.78 -16.22 12.30
CA ARG A 27 11.94 -17.44 13.10
C ARG A 27 12.33 -17.13 14.53
N SER A 28 13.22 -16.16 14.74
CA SER A 28 13.69 -15.77 16.06
C SER A 28 12.55 -15.17 16.90
N ASP A 29 11.70 -14.33 16.32
CA ASP A 29 10.56 -13.72 17.02
C ASP A 29 9.45 -14.73 17.33
N ALA A 30 9.21 -15.69 16.44
CA ALA A 30 8.30 -16.81 16.74
C ALA A 30 8.82 -17.64 17.94
N ALA A 31 10.13 -17.92 17.98
CA ALA A 31 10.75 -18.61 19.11
C ALA A 31 10.71 -17.76 20.40
N LYS A 32 10.94 -16.44 20.29
CA LYS A 32 10.88 -15.50 21.43
C LYS A 32 9.48 -15.49 22.06
N ILE A 33 8.42 -15.43 21.25
CA ILE A 33 7.04 -15.45 21.76
C ILE A 33 6.71 -16.81 22.40
N SER A 34 7.24 -17.91 21.86
CA SER A 34 6.92 -19.28 22.31
C SER A 34 7.67 -19.69 23.57
N TYR A 35 8.94 -19.35 23.70
CA TYR A 35 9.82 -19.83 24.78
C TYR A 35 10.23 -18.75 25.78
N ASN A 36 10.33 -17.49 25.35
CA ASN A 36 10.98 -16.42 26.13
C ASN A 36 10.02 -15.31 26.58
N ALA A 37 8.73 -15.38 26.24
CA ALA A 37 7.73 -14.39 26.62
C ALA A 37 6.52 -15.04 27.28
N ARG A 38 5.88 -14.32 28.20
CA ARG A 38 4.54 -14.69 28.67
C ARG A 38 3.53 -14.36 27.58
N ARG A 39 2.43 -15.14 27.52
CA ARG A 39 1.36 -14.92 26.53
C ARG A 39 0.78 -13.50 26.66
N PRO A 40 0.84 -12.67 25.61
CA PRO A 40 0.27 -11.33 25.64
C PRO A 40 -1.27 -11.37 25.60
N ILE A 41 -1.91 -10.32 26.12
CA ILE A 41 -3.37 -10.15 26.05
C ILE A 41 -3.75 -9.84 24.60
N PRO A 42 -4.74 -10.55 24.02
CA PRO A 42 -5.16 -10.29 22.65
C PRO A 42 -5.76 -8.87 22.57
N SER A 43 -5.18 -8.06 21.67
CA SER A 43 -5.69 -6.73 21.33
C SER A 43 -5.97 -6.67 19.83
N ARG A 44 -7.06 -6.01 19.44
CA ARG A 44 -7.42 -5.80 18.04
C ARG A 44 -6.84 -4.46 17.60
N THR A 45 -6.16 -4.46 16.46
CA THR A 45 -5.68 -3.25 15.79
C THR A 45 -5.99 -3.38 14.31
N ASP A 46 -6.50 -2.30 13.72
CA ASP A 46 -6.86 -2.26 12.30
C ASP A 46 -5.65 -1.88 11.44
N THR A 47 -4.60 -1.32 12.05
CA THR A 47 -3.37 -0.90 11.37
C THR A 47 -2.12 -1.22 12.20
N ILE A 48 -0.95 -1.02 11.59
CA ILE A 48 0.35 -1.05 12.30
C ILE A 48 0.58 0.19 13.19
N GLY A 49 -0.37 1.14 13.19
CA GLY A 49 -0.32 2.37 13.98
C GLY A 49 0.63 3.44 13.41
N PRO A 50 1.33 4.21 14.27
CA PRO A 50 2.14 5.36 13.86
C PRO A 50 3.33 4.98 12.97
N TRP A 51 3.69 3.69 12.93
CA TRP A 51 4.75 3.19 12.06
C TRP A 51 4.44 3.37 10.59
N LEU A 52 3.16 3.40 10.19
CA LEU A 52 2.79 3.62 8.79
C LEU A 52 3.24 5.01 8.32
N ASP A 53 2.96 6.03 9.12
CA ASP A 53 3.40 7.40 8.84
C ASP A 53 4.91 7.47 8.87
N ASN A 54 5.57 6.87 9.86
CA ASN A 54 7.04 6.86 9.92
C ASN A 54 7.69 6.25 8.67
N LEU A 55 7.16 5.13 8.17
CA LEU A 55 7.65 4.50 6.95
C LEU A 55 7.45 5.40 5.71
N GLN A 56 6.31 6.11 5.62
CA GLN A 56 6.06 7.08 4.55
C GLN A 56 7.05 8.26 4.61
N HIS A 57 7.32 8.80 5.80
CA HIS A 57 8.30 9.88 5.97
C HIS A 57 9.70 9.41 5.59
N ILE A 58 10.11 8.20 6.00
CA ILE A 58 11.41 7.62 5.63
C ILE A 58 11.52 7.41 4.11
N ALA A 59 10.42 7.04 3.44
CA ALA A 59 10.40 6.89 1.98
C ALA A 59 10.58 8.25 1.27
N TRP A 60 9.93 9.31 1.76
CA TRP A 60 10.12 10.67 1.26
C TRP A 60 11.54 11.20 1.54
N PHE A 61 12.07 11.01 2.75
CA PHE A 61 13.47 11.37 3.04
C PHE A 61 14.46 10.62 2.13
N SER A 62 14.16 9.36 1.81
CA SER A 62 14.97 8.55 0.90
C SER A 62 15.10 9.14 -0.50
N SER A 63 14.05 9.77 -1.07
CA SER A 63 14.20 10.44 -2.37
C SER A 63 15.20 11.60 -2.29
N LEU A 64 15.13 12.41 -1.22
CA LEU A 64 16.03 13.54 -1.00
C LEU A 64 17.48 13.08 -0.79
N THR A 65 17.69 12.08 0.08
CA THR A 65 19.03 11.57 0.39
C THR A 65 19.67 10.89 -0.82
N ASN A 66 18.92 10.06 -1.55
CA ASN A 66 19.46 9.39 -2.74
C ASN A 66 19.85 10.38 -3.83
N ALA A 67 19.03 11.41 -4.10
CA ALA A 67 19.39 12.47 -5.04
C ALA A 67 20.63 13.25 -4.61
N SER A 68 20.74 13.56 -3.31
CA SER A 68 21.90 14.26 -2.74
C SER A 68 23.19 13.46 -2.89
N ILE A 69 23.14 12.16 -2.59
CA ILE A 69 24.29 11.24 -2.71
C ILE A 69 24.70 11.12 -4.18
N LEU A 70 23.74 10.86 -5.08
CA LEU A 70 24.04 10.77 -6.51
C LEU A 70 24.65 12.07 -7.02
N TYR A 71 24.12 13.22 -6.61
CA TYR A 71 24.67 14.51 -7.01
C TYR A 71 26.09 14.72 -6.48
N LEU A 72 26.31 14.50 -5.19
CA LEU A 72 27.61 14.74 -4.56
C LEU A 72 28.70 13.81 -5.12
N PHE A 73 28.36 12.57 -5.46
CA PHE A 73 29.32 11.55 -5.88
C PHE A 73 29.36 11.31 -7.40
N HIS A 74 28.51 11.95 -8.21
CA HIS A 74 28.53 11.81 -9.68
C HIS A 74 29.88 12.25 -10.29
N GLY A 75 30.59 13.19 -9.66
CA GLY A 75 31.75 13.88 -10.23
C GLY A 75 33.10 13.21 -10.00
N THR A 76 33.15 12.09 -9.27
CA THR A 76 34.40 11.37 -9.01
C THR A 76 34.93 10.64 -10.26
N ILE A 77 34.10 10.47 -11.30
CA ILE A 77 34.47 9.79 -12.55
C ILE A 77 34.88 10.80 -13.66
N ASP A 78 34.34 12.03 -13.64
CA ASP A 78 34.52 13.04 -14.70
C ASP A 78 35.32 14.29 -14.25
N SER A 79 36.22 14.16 -13.28
CA SER A 79 37.07 15.25 -12.75
C SER A 79 38.11 15.82 -13.74
N ALA A 80 37.79 15.92 -15.03
CA ALA A 80 38.63 16.53 -16.05
C ALA A 80 38.13 17.90 -16.57
N ASP A 81 37.04 18.49 -16.05
CA ASP A 81 36.66 19.86 -16.48
C ASP A 81 36.14 20.75 -15.34
N SER A 82 37.08 21.45 -14.70
CA SER A 82 36.95 22.30 -13.54
C SER A 82 36.57 23.75 -13.91
N SER A 83 35.29 23.99 -14.25
CA SER A 83 34.85 25.35 -14.66
C SER A 83 33.53 25.86 -14.03
N HIS A 84 32.97 25.18 -13.01
CA HIS A 84 31.73 25.63 -12.37
C HIS A 84 31.97 26.39 -11.06
N SER A 85 31.45 27.62 -10.97
CA SER A 85 31.51 28.42 -9.73
C SER A 85 30.75 27.74 -8.58
N PRO A 86 31.18 27.87 -7.31
CA PRO A 86 30.55 27.20 -6.16
C PRO A 86 29.07 27.58 -5.97
N ARG A 87 28.65 28.76 -6.48
CA ARG A 87 27.24 29.19 -6.49
C ARG A 87 26.38 28.39 -7.46
N LEU A 88 26.93 28.03 -8.64
CA LEU A 88 26.21 27.20 -9.61
C LEU A 88 26.04 25.78 -9.08
N GLY A 89 27.05 25.25 -8.38
CA GLY A 89 27.01 23.90 -7.79
C GLY A 89 25.92 23.71 -6.73
N LEU A 90 25.68 24.71 -5.88
CA LEU A 90 24.58 24.65 -4.91
C LEU A 90 23.21 24.73 -5.62
N GLY A 91 23.08 25.56 -6.65
CA GLY A 91 21.85 25.66 -7.44
C GLY A 91 21.48 24.35 -8.13
N MET A 92 22.46 23.68 -8.74
CA MET A 92 22.26 22.38 -9.39
C MET A 92 21.92 21.26 -8.39
N LEU A 93 22.51 21.30 -7.18
CA LEU A 93 22.14 20.39 -6.09
C LEU A 93 20.66 20.57 -5.72
N LEU A 94 20.25 21.79 -5.41
CA LEU A 94 18.86 22.10 -5.03
C LEU A 94 17.87 21.75 -6.15
N PHE A 95 18.26 21.98 -7.41
CA PHE A 95 17.46 21.57 -8.56
C PHE A 95 17.28 20.04 -8.61
N SER A 96 18.36 19.27 -8.40
CA SER A 96 18.28 17.80 -8.39
C SER A 96 17.40 17.26 -7.26
N LEU A 97 17.43 17.90 -6.08
CA LEU A 97 16.52 17.61 -4.97
C LEU A 97 15.06 17.87 -5.34
N LEU A 98 14.76 19.04 -5.92
CA LEU A 98 13.41 19.39 -6.34
C LEU A 98 12.86 18.39 -7.37
N VAL A 99 13.67 18.04 -8.36
CA VAL A 99 13.30 17.05 -9.39
C VAL A 99 13.03 15.69 -8.75
N SER A 100 13.89 15.22 -7.85
CA SER A 100 13.71 13.94 -7.18
C SER A 100 12.46 13.92 -6.28
N GLU A 101 12.19 15.00 -5.56
CA GLU A 101 10.98 15.14 -4.74
C GLU A 101 9.71 15.07 -5.59
N HIS A 102 9.66 15.79 -6.71
CA HIS A 102 8.51 15.76 -7.63
C HIS A 102 8.34 14.37 -8.26
N ALA A 103 9.45 13.71 -8.61
CA ALA A 103 9.43 12.35 -9.12
C ALA A 103 8.85 11.37 -8.08
N TYR A 104 9.23 11.51 -6.80
CA TYR A 104 8.67 10.70 -5.71
C TYR A 104 7.16 10.95 -5.55
N MET A 105 6.71 12.21 -5.55
CA MET A 105 5.30 12.55 -5.44
C MET A 105 4.48 12.02 -6.63
N ALA A 106 5.00 12.15 -7.85
CA ALA A 106 4.37 11.60 -9.05
C ALA A 106 4.27 10.07 -9.00
N LEU A 107 5.36 9.39 -8.61
CA LEU A 107 5.37 7.94 -8.45
C LEU A 107 4.36 7.48 -7.40
N ARG A 108 4.32 8.15 -6.24
CA ARG A 108 3.35 7.86 -5.17
C ARG A 108 1.92 8.02 -5.66
N MET A 109 1.64 9.08 -6.42
CA MET A 109 0.31 9.31 -7.01
C MET A 109 -0.07 8.19 -7.99
N VAL A 110 0.84 7.83 -8.90
CA VAL A 110 0.61 6.75 -9.87
C VAL A 110 0.34 5.41 -9.18
N VAL A 111 1.16 5.05 -8.18
CA VAL A 111 0.96 3.82 -7.40
C VAL A 111 -0.39 3.86 -6.67
N GLY A 112 -0.77 5.00 -6.10
CA GLY A 112 -2.08 5.18 -5.47
C GLY A 112 -3.23 4.93 -6.44
N LEU A 113 -3.19 5.54 -7.63
CA LEU A 113 -4.21 5.35 -8.67
C LEU A 113 -4.31 3.89 -9.13
N ILE A 114 -3.17 3.21 -9.25
CA ILE A 114 -3.14 1.79 -9.62
C ILE A 114 -3.76 0.93 -8.51
N LEU A 115 -3.41 1.17 -7.25
CA LEU A 115 -3.92 0.40 -6.12
C LEU A 115 -5.44 0.63 -5.92
N ASP A 116 -5.90 1.87 -6.03
CA ASP A 116 -7.33 2.21 -5.92
C ASP A 116 -8.18 1.58 -7.04
N SER A 117 -7.54 1.24 -8.17
CA SER A 117 -8.22 0.57 -9.28
C SER A 117 -8.52 -0.91 -9.02
N ILE A 118 -7.89 -1.52 -8.00
CA ILE A 118 -8.02 -2.95 -7.71
C ILE A 118 -8.87 -3.13 -6.44
N PRO A 119 -10.17 -3.49 -6.55
CA PRO A 119 -11.01 -3.68 -5.36
C PRO A 119 -10.54 -4.88 -4.54
N THR A 120 -10.41 -4.68 -3.22
CA THR A 120 -9.96 -5.74 -2.32
C THR A 120 -11.13 -6.67 -1.96
N LYS A 121 -10.89 -7.99 -1.86
CA LYS A 121 -11.93 -8.97 -1.45
C LYS A 121 -12.61 -8.58 -0.14
N ALA A 122 -11.85 -8.06 0.82
CA ALA A 122 -12.36 -7.58 2.09
C ALA A 122 -13.36 -6.40 1.92
N GLU A 123 -13.08 -5.46 1.03
CA GLU A 123 -14.01 -4.35 0.74
C GLU A 123 -15.29 -4.85 0.07
N LEU A 124 -15.17 -5.84 -0.82
CA LEU A 124 -16.34 -6.46 -1.44
C LEU A 124 -17.21 -7.17 -0.41
N GLU A 125 -16.60 -7.87 0.55
CA GLU A 125 -17.32 -8.51 1.67
C GLU A 125 -18.01 -7.47 2.56
N VAL A 126 -17.32 -6.39 2.93
CA VAL A 126 -17.90 -5.28 3.70
C VAL A 126 -19.09 -4.67 2.95
N ARG A 127 -18.94 -4.39 1.64
CA ARG A 127 -20.04 -3.88 0.81
C ARG A 127 -21.23 -4.85 0.79
N LYS A 128 -21.00 -6.16 0.64
CA LYS A 128 -22.05 -7.19 0.69
C LYS A 128 -22.79 -7.17 2.04
N MET A 129 -22.06 -7.06 3.14
CA MET A 129 -22.65 -6.96 4.49
C MET A 129 -23.49 -5.69 4.63
N GLU A 130 -23.00 -4.53 4.17
CA GLU A 130 -23.74 -3.27 4.20
C GLU A 130 -25.03 -3.34 3.38
N PHE A 131 -25.00 -3.93 2.19
CA PHE A 131 -26.19 -4.14 1.36
C PHE A 131 -27.21 -5.04 2.07
N GLY A 132 -26.77 -6.12 2.73
CA GLY A 132 -27.64 -7.00 3.52
C GLY A 132 -28.33 -6.28 4.69
N VAL A 133 -27.61 -5.39 5.37
CA VAL A 133 -28.17 -4.56 6.46
C VAL A 133 -29.23 -3.58 5.92
N LYS A 134 -28.91 -2.85 4.85
CA LYS A 134 -29.85 -1.91 4.21
C LYS A 134 -31.13 -2.60 3.73
N ARG A 135 -31.00 -3.79 3.15
CA ARG A 135 -32.14 -4.62 2.73
C ARG A 135 -33.01 -5.04 3.92
N SER A 136 -32.39 -5.46 5.01
CA SER A 136 -33.10 -5.86 6.23
C SER A 136 -33.92 -4.69 6.81
N TRP A 137 -33.37 -3.48 6.77
CA TRP A 137 -34.09 -2.25 7.15
C TRP A 137 -35.28 -1.95 6.23
N LEU A 138 -35.10 -2.01 4.90
CA LEU A 138 -36.17 -1.74 3.95
C LEU A 138 -37.30 -2.78 4.03
N SER A 139 -36.98 -4.06 4.24
CA SER A 139 -37.98 -5.11 4.46
C SER A 139 -38.83 -4.80 5.69
N ARG A 140 -38.19 -4.46 6.82
CA ARG A 140 -38.89 -4.10 8.06
C ARG A 140 -39.77 -2.85 7.89
N LEU A 141 -39.31 -1.86 7.14
CA LEU A 141 -40.08 -0.65 6.85
C LEU A 141 -41.29 -0.94 5.93
N GLY A 142 -41.11 -1.79 4.92
CA GLY A 142 -42.19 -2.23 4.03
C GLY A 142 -43.30 -2.97 4.78
N ASP A 143 -42.93 -3.87 5.70
CA ASP A 143 -43.87 -4.58 6.57
C ASP A 143 -44.62 -3.60 7.51
N ALA A 144 -43.94 -2.58 8.02
CA ALA A 144 -44.54 -1.56 8.91
C ALA A 144 -45.50 -0.60 8.19
N ILE A 145 -45.28 -0.32 6.89
CA ILE A 145 -46.09 0.60 6.08
C ILE A 145 -47.24 -0.15 5.34
N GLY A 146 -47.25 -1.48 5.37
CA GLY A 146 -48.30 -2.30 4.74
C GLY A 146 -48.16 -2.46 3.22
N ILE A 147 -46.96 -2.24 2.67
CA ILE A 147 -46.64 -2.50 1.26
C ILE A 147 -46.29 -3.99 1.13
N ASN A 148 -47.09 -4.77 0.38
CA ASN A 148 -46.93 -6.23 0.25
C ASN A 148 -45.48 -6.65 -0.03
N SER A 149 -44.89 -7.38 0.93
CA SER A 149 -43.51 -7.90 0.96
C SER A 149 -43.13 -8.81 -0.23
N VAL A 150 -44.13 -9.30 -0.97
CA VAL A 150 -43.96 -10.15 -2.16
C VAL A 150 -43.25 -9.41 -3.29
N GLY A 151 -43.51 -8.12 -3.50
CA GLY A 151 -42.90 -7.32 -4.58
C GLY A 151 -41.41 -7.01 -4.32
N VAL A 152 -41.08 -6.68 -3.06
CA VAL A 152 -39.71 -6.36 -2.64
C VAL A 152 -38.81 -7.61 -2.66
N ASN A 153 -39.36 -8.77 -2.25
CA ASN A 153 -38.64 -10.04 -2.27
C ASN A 153 -38.35 -10.53 -3.70
N GLY A 154 -39.26 -10.29 -4.66
CA GLY A 154 -39.06 -10.63 -6.07
C GLY A 154 -37.99 -9.78 -6.75
N LEU A 155 -38.02 -8.47 -6.54
CA LEU A 155 -36.98 -7.55 -7.03
C LEU A 155 -35.61 -7.89 -6.46
N SER A 156 -35.56 -8.27 -5.19
CA SER A 156 -34.30 -8.61 -4.54
C SER A 156 -33.68 -9.92 -5.02
N LYS A 157 -34.48 -10.97 -5.29
CA LYS A 157 -33.97 -12.21 -5.88
C LYS A 157 -33.42 -11.99 -7.29
N ARG A 158 -34.02 -11.06 -8.04
CA ARG A 158 -33.56 -10.69 -9.39
C ARG A 158 -32.23 -9.94 -9.35
N ALA A 159 -32.08 -9.00 -8.41
CA ALA A 159 -30.82 -8.29 -8.21
C ALA A 159 -29.69 -9.20 -7.70
N GLU A 160 -29.99 -10.20 -6.85
CA GLU A 160 -28.99 -11.20 -6.41
C GLU A 160 -28.51 -12.07 -7.57
N ALA A 161 -29.41 -12.52 -8.44
CA ALA A 161 -29.04 -13.26 -9.64
C ALA A 161 -28.14 -12.41 -10.56
N GLU A 162 -28.46 -11.12 -10.73
CA GLU A 162 -27.69 -10.21 -11.56
C GLU A 162 -26.30 -9.91 -10.99
N ILE A 163 -26.16 -9.76 -9.66
CA ILE A 163 -24.84 -9.56 -9.01
C ILE A 163 -23.97 -10.82 -9.09
N VAL A 164 -24.57 -12.00 -8.94
CA VAL A 164 -23.85 -13.28 -9.08
C VAL A 164 -23.35 -13.45 -10.51
N ASP A 165 -24.19 -13.13 -11.50
CA ASP A 165 -23.84 -13.22 -12.92
C ASP A 165 -22.75 -12.20 -13.30
N LEU A 166 -22.87 -10.95 -12.82
CA LEU A 166 -21.86 -9.92 -13.02
C LEU A 166 -20.52 -10.29 -12.38
N SER A 167 -20.54 -10.91 -11.21
CA SER A 167 -19.32 -11.38 -10.53
C SER A 167 -18.66 -12.54 -11.28
N ALA A 168 -19.44 -13.45 -11.86
CA ALA A 168 -18.94 -14.55 -12.69
C ALA A 168 -18.41 -14.04 -14.05
N GLN A 169 -19.01 -13.00 -14.62
CA GLN A 169 -18.51 -12.32 -15.81
C GLN A 169 -17.20 -11.60 -15.55
N LEU A 170 -17.10 -10.85 -14.45
CA LEU A 170 -15.85 -10.19 -14.02
C LEU A 170 -14.74 -11.20 -13.75
N GLU A 171 -15.06 -12.37 -13.19
CA GLU A 171 -14.09 -13.44 -12.94
C GLU A 171 -13.54 -14.06 -14.24
N ASN A 172 -14.39 -14.18 -15.28
CA ASN A 172 -13.99 -14.65 -16.61
C ASN A 172 -13.21 -13.61 -17.44
N ASP A 173 -13.64 -12.34 -17.42
CA ASP A 173 -13.03 -11.28 -18.24
C ASP A 173 -11.65 -10.84 -17.71
N PHE A 174 -11.44 -10.90 -16.38
CA PHE A 174 -10.18 -10.48 -15.75
C PHE A 174 -9.26 -11.65 -15.38
N GLY A 175 -9.63 -12.90 -15.71
CA GLY A 175 -8.75 -14.07 -15.55
C GLY A 175 -8.28 -14.32 -14.11
N PHE A 176 -9.06 -13.88 -13.11
CA PHE A 176 -8.74 -14.04 -11.69
C PHE A 176 -9.08 -15.47 -11.24
N GLN A 177 -8.47 -16.48 -11.85
CA GLN A 177 -8.47 -17.82 -11.25
C GLN A 177 -7.81 -17.70 -9.87
N ALA A 178 -8.65 -17.79 -8.84
CA ALA A 178 -8.24 -17.95 -7.47
C ALA A 178 -7.23 -19.09 -7.37
N ILE A 179 -5.99 -18.73 -7.05
CA ILE A 179 -5.06 -19.64 -6.37
C ILE A 179 -5.78 -20.07 -5.09
N ARG A 180 -6.30 -21.29 -5.14
CA ARG A 180 -6.81 -22.05 -3.99
C ARG A 180 -5.65 -22.50 -3.13
#